data_AF-A0A1X1VSW0-F1
#
_entry.id   AF-A0A1X1VSW0-F1
#
_cell.length_a   1.000
_cell.length_b   1.000
_cell.length_c   1.000
_cell.angle_alpha   90.00
_cell.angle_beta   90.00
_cell.angle_gamma   90.00
#
_symmetry.space_group_name_H-M   'P 1'
#
loop_
_entity.id
_entity.type
_entity.pdbx_description
1 polymer ?
#
loop_
_entity_poly.entity_id
_entity_poly.type
_entity_poly.pdbx_seq_one_letter_code
_entity_poly.pdbx_strand_id
1 'polypeptide(L)'
;EREERRERRERSVRHALINQLAAQATEEELGDTLSAALADRLRITKVEANRRIVEAEDLGERRALTGEPLAPLLTATAAAQREGLIGDGHVKVIRNFIAHLPSSIDVSTWEAAEKDLAGKACDFRPDQVATYARELMALLHPDGDYTEDERARKRGLSLGAQQYDGMSRISGQITPELRALIEAAWAKLAAPGAGIPDEDTDTRSQPQRHHDAIVTAIRDLFATGELGTHHGLPVSIIVTTTLKDLEAGAGKARTAGGTRVPMKDLIRWAATSHHYLAVFDQAKPLALFHTKRFANLAQRIMLLAKEGGCTRPGCTAPAYHTEVHHVSGWTTTFYTDIHDLTLA
;
A
#
# COMPACT_ATOMS: atom_id res chain seq x y z
N GLU A 1 36.46 -15.98 -8.49
CA GLU A 1 36.04 -17.14 -7.68
C GLU A 1 36.94 -17.41 -6.46
N ARG A 2 38.26 -17.65 -6.61
CA ARG A 2 39.14 -17.91 -5.45
C ARG A 2 39.18 -16.76 -4.43
N GLU A 3 39.22 -15.52 -4.92
CA GLU A 3 39.19 -14.30 -4.09
C GLU A 3 37.86 -14.16 -3.33
N GLU A 4 36.74 -14.31 -4.05
CA GLU A 4 35.40 -14.34 -3.47
C GLU A 4 35.28 -15.40 -2.34
N ARG A 5 35.81 -16.62 -2.55
CA ARG A 5 35.84 -17.65 -1.49
C ARG A 5 36.70 -17.23 -0.29
N ARG A 6 37.82 -16.54 -0.52
CA ARG A 6 38.65 -16.00 0.57
C ARG A 6 37.88 -14.96 1.38
N GLU A 7 37.22 -14.01 0.72
CA GLU A 7 36.41 -12.98 1.39
C GLU A 7 35.30 -13.59 2.25
N ARG A 8 34.61 -14.62 1.74
CA ARG A 8 33.58 -15.36 2.50
C ARG A 8 34.15 -16.03 3.74
N ARG A 9 35.34 -16.64 3.64
CA ARG A 9 36.03 -17.25 4.81
C ARG A 9 36.46 -16.21 5.82
N GLU A 10 36.95 -15.05 5.38
CA GLU A 10 37.30 -13.95 6.27
C GLU A 10 36.09 -13.46 7.09
N ARG A 11 34.86 -13.56 6.56
CA ARG A 11 33.65 -13.27 7.35
C ARG A 11 33.54 -14.18 8.58
N SER A 12 33.75 -15.49 8.42
CA SER A 12 33.69 -16.42 9.56
C SER A 12 34.73 -16.12 10.65
N VAL A 13 35.93 -15.66 10.25
CA VAL A 13 36.96 -15.24 11.22
C VAL A 13 36.52 -14.00 11.98
N ARG A 14 35.85 -13.04 11.32
CA ARG A 14 35.32 -11.84 11.98
C ARG A 14 34.23 -12.19 12.99
N HIS A 15 33.36 -13.16 12.71
CA HIS A 15 32.35 -13.62 13.67
C HIS A 15 32.99 -14.12 14.97
N ALA A 16 34.06 -14.93 14.88
CA ALA A 16 34.78 -15.40 16.06
C ALA A 16 35.40 -14.24 16.87
N LEU A 17 36.00 -13.25 16.22
CA LEU A 17 36.58 -12.08 16.89
C LEU A 17 35.52 -11.21 17.56
N ILE A 18 34.36 -11.01 16.91
CA ILE A 18 33.26 -10.24 17.49
C ILE A 18 32.70 -10.95 18.72
N ASN A 19 32.51 -12.27 18.68
CA ASN A 19 32.04 -13.04 19.84
C ASN A 19 33.06 -13.02 20.99
N GLN A 20 34.37 -13.09 20.70
CA GLN A 20 35.41 -12.94 21.72
C GLN A 20 35.39 -11.56 22.38
N LEU A 21 35.27 -10.51 21.57
CA LEU A 21 35.14 -9.13 22.07
C LEU A 21 33.88 -8.98 22.94
N ALA A 22 32.74 -9.50 22.50
CA ALA A 22 31.49 -9.46 23.25
C ALA A 22 31.57 -10.20 24.60
N ALA A 23 32.34 -11.29 24.67
CA ALA A 23 32.48 -12.11 25.87
C ALA A 23 33.53 -11.58 26.87
N GLN A 24 34.55 -10.86 26.39
CA GLN A 24 35.71 -10.48 27.20
C GLN A 24 35.75 -9.00 27.56
N ALA A 25 35.20 -8.13 26.72
CA ALA A 25 35.28 -6.69 26.92
C ALA A 25 34.01 -6.14 27.58
N THR A 26 34.20 -5.33 28.62
CA THR A 26 33.14 -4.58 29.28
C THR A 26 32.81 -3.28 28.52
N GLU A 27 31.63 -2.71 28.74
CA GLU A 27 31.27 -1.41 28.13
C GLU A 27 32.21 -0.28 28.54
N GLU A 28 32.78 -0.35 29.76
CA GLU A 28 33.79 0.61 30.23
C GLU A 28 35.11 0.52 29.44
N GLU A 29 35.57 -0.70 29.12
CA GLU A 29 36.77 -0.93 28.31
C GLU A 29 36.56 -0.57 26.84
N LEU A 30 35.34 -0.73 26.34
CA LEU A 30 34.95 -0.37 24.98
C LEU A 30 34.67 1.13 24.82
N GLY A 31 34.29 1.81 25.92
CA GLY A 31 33.92 3.22 25.98
C GLY A 31 32.46 3.54 25.60
N ASP A 32 31.72 2.54 25.12
CA ASP A 32 30.29 2.55 24.78
C ASP A 32 29.85 1.07 24.61
N THR A 33 28.57 0.85 24.30
CA THR A 33 28.03 -0.43 23.82
C THR A 33 28.87 -1.01 22.68
N LEU A 34 28.96 -2.35 22.60
CA LEU A 34 29.72 -3.06 21.56
C LEU A 34 29.38 -2.57 20.14
N SER A 35 28.10 -2.28 19.88
CA SER A 35 27.64 -1.78 18.58
C SER A 35 28.20 -0.41 18.21
N ALA A 36 28.25 0.52 19.17
CA ALA A 36 28.78 1.86 18.98
C ALA A 36 30.31 1.83 18.87
N ALA A 37 30.97 1.07 19.75
CA ALA A 37 32.42 0.89 19.71
C ALA A 37 32.90 0.30 18.37
N LEU A 38 32.19 -0.71 17.83
CA LEU A 38 32.48 -1.27 16.50
C LEU A 38 32.17 -0.27 15.38
N ALA A 39 31.06 0.45 15.46
CA ALA A 39 30.69 1.46 14.45
C ALA A 39 31.76 2.55 14.34
N ASP A 40 32.20 3.10 15.47
CA ASP A 40 33.16 4.20 15.52
C ASP A 40 34.57 3.74 15.12
N ARG A 41 35.05 2.58 15.62
CA ARG A 41 36.39 2.09 15.30
C ARG A 41 36.53 1.58 13.87
N LEU A 42 35.51 0.90 13.35
CA LEU A 42 35.51 0.38 11.98
C LEU A 42 35.00 1.40 10.94
N ARG A 43 34.53 2.56 11.39
CA ARG A 43 33.94 3.63 10.55
C ARG A 43 32.77 3.13 9.70
N ILE A 44 31.88 2.37 10.32
CA ILE A 44 30.65 1.83 9.72
C ILE A 44 29.42 2.39 10.43
N THR A 45 28.24 2.22 9.84
CA THR A 45 26.99 2.63 10.49
C THR A 45 26.68 1.72 11.69
N LYS A 46 25.97 2.24 12.70
CA LYS A 46 25.48 1.43 13.83
C LYS A 46 24.60 0.25 13.36
N VAL A 47 23.83 0.44 12.28
CA VAL A 47 23.02 -0.63 11.67
C VAL A 47 23.90 -1.77 11.15
N GLU A 48 25.00 -1.44 10.46
CA GLU A 48 25.95 -2.43 9.95
C GLU A 48 26.72 -3.13 11.08
N ALA A 49 27.11 -2.39 12.12
CA ALA A 49 27.75 -2.97 13.31
C ALA A 49 26.81 -3.97 14.01
N ASN A 50 25.55 -3.59 14.26
CA ASN A 50 24.53 -4.47 14.83
C ASN A 50 24.31 -5.71 13.96
N ARG A 51 24.20 -5.55 12.64
CA ARG A 51 24.07 -6.69 11.72
C ARG A 51 25.19 -7.70 11.91
N ARG A 52 26.45 -7.24 12.03
CA ARG A 52 27.61 -8.12 12.23
C ARG A 52 27.63 -8.80 13.60
N ILE A 53 27.14 -8.14 14.64
CA ILE A 53 27.01 -8.73 15.98
C ILE A 53 26.01 -9.88 15.96
N VAL A 54 24.79 -9.63 15.45
CA VAL A 54 23.76 -10.68 15.39
C VAL A 54 24.17 -11.82 14.43
N GLU A 55 24.89 -11.52 13.33
CA GLU A 55 25.52 -12.56 12.50
C GLU A 55 26.57 -13.37 13.23
N ALA A 56 27.38 -12.73 14.08
CA ALA A 56 28.37 -13.42 14.88
C ALA A 56 27.73 -14.31 15.95
N GLU A 57 26.63 -13.89 16.57
CA GLU A 57 25.90 -14.69 17.55
C GLU A 57 25.33 -15.98 16.94
N ASP A 58 24.79 -15.90 15.71
CA ASP A 58 24.15 -17.04 15.06
C ASP A 58 25.15 -18.01 14.37
N LEU A 59 26.24 -17.48 13.81
CA LEU A 59 27.19 -18.24 12.97
C LEU A 59 28.55 -18.47 13.63
N GLY A 60 28.91 -17.66 14.63
CA GLY A 60 30.18 -17.76 15.33
C GLY A 60 30.19 -18.88 16.37
N GLU A 61 31.39 -19.20 16.86
CA GLU A 61 31.55 -20.15 17.96
C GLU A 61 30.88 -19.62 19.22
N ARG A 62 30.12 -20.50 19.89
CA ARG A 62 29.45 -20.21 21.15
C ARG A 62 30.20 -20.88 22.29
N ARG A 63 29.95 -20.45 23.54
CA ARG A 63 30.54 -21.08 24.73
C ARG A 63 29.46 -21.33 25.77
N ALA A 64 29.53 -22.49 26.43
CA ALA A 64 28.73 -22.78 27.61
C ALA A 64 29.18 -21.93 28.79
N LEU A 65 28.35 -21.84 29.85
CA LEU A 65 28.72 -21.16 31.10
C LEU A 65 30.00 -21.74 31.74
N THR A 66 30.32 -22.99 31.44
CA THR A 66 31.54 -23.69 31.87
C THR A 66 32.77 -23.39 30.99
N GLY A 67 32.61 -22.62 29.92
CA GLY A 67 33.68 -22.24 28.98
C GLY A 67 33.89 -23.19 27.80
N GLU A 68 33.21 -24.34 27.80
CA GLU A 68 33.27 -25.33 26.70
C GLU A 68 32.68 -24.77 25.40
N PRO A 69 33.30 -25.06 24.24
CA PRO A 69 32.79 -24.59 22.95
C PRO A 69 31.47 -25.29 22.61
N LEU A 70 30.47 -24.48 22.24
CA LEU A 70 29.18 -24.92 21.73
C LEU A 70 29.12 -24.66 20.23
N ALA A 71 28.36 -25.51 19.53
CA ALA A 71 28.08 -25.31 18.12
C ALA A 71 27.36 -23.96 17.89
N PRO A 72 27.60 -23.30 16.74
CA PRO A 72 26.79 -22.16 16.30
C PRO A 72 25.30 -22.50 16.28
N LEU A 73 24.43 -21.50 16.41
CA LEU A 73 22.99 -21.73 16.27
C LEU A 73 22.66 -22.29 14.88
N LEU A 74 23.19 -21.65 13.82
CA LEU A 74 23.05 -22.11 12.45
C LEU A 74 24.25 -22.97 12.06
N THR A 75 24.27 -24.23 12.50
CA THR A 75 25.43 -25.11 12.40
C THR A 75 25.84 -25.40 10.94
N ALA A 76 24.89 -25.80 10.07
CA ALA A 76 25.19 -26.11 8.68
C ALA A 76 25.57 -24.87 7.87
N THR A 77 24.91 -23.75 8.13
CA THR A 77 25.17 -22.45 7.50
C THR A 77 26.55 -21.93 7.88
N ALA A 78 26.91 -22.00 9.15
CA ALA A 78 28.23 -21.61 9.64
C ALA A 78 29.35 -22.47 9.04
N ALA A 79 29.12 -23.77 8.84
CA ALA A 79 30.07 -24.66 8.17
C ALA A 79 30.26 -24.26 6.69
N ALA A 80 29.17 -24.07 5.95
CA ALA A 80 29.23 -23.66 4.54
C ALA A 80 29.91 -22.29 4.35
N GLN A 81 29.71 -21.35 5.28
CA GLN A 81 30.38 -20.03 5.24
C GLN A 81 31.88 -20.16 5.55
N ARG A 82 32.26 -20.98 6.53
CA ARG A 82 33.67 -21.30 6.87
C ARG A 82 34.42 -21.95 5.72
N GLU A 83 33.74 -22.70 4.86
CA GLU A 83 34.32 -23.26 3.63
C GLU A 83 34.42 -22.24 2.49
N GLY A 84 33.76 -21.08 2.63
CA GLY A 84 33.67 -20.02 1.63
C GLY A 84 32.67 -20.33 0.50
N LEU A 85 31.78 -21.28 0.69
CA LEU A 85 30.79 -21.70 -0.31
C LEU A 85 29.61 -20.73 -0.38
N ILE A 86 29.18 -20.21 0.76
CA ILE A 86 28.08 -19.24 0.85
C ILE A 86 28.59 -17.85 1.28
N GLY A 87 27.82 -16.81 0.97
CA GLY A 87 28.14 -15.41 1.29
C GLY A 87 26.96 -14.70 1.97
N ASP A 88 27.12 -13.41 2.24
CA ASP A 88 26.20 -12.61 3.07
C ASP A 88 24.74 -12.65 2.57
N GLY A 89 24.53 -12.69 1.25
CA GLY A 89 23.20 -12.82 0.64
C GLY A 89 22.50 -14.14 0.98
N HIS A 90 23.23 -15.25 0.98
CA HIS A 90 22.70 -16.57 1.36
C HIS A 90 22.40 -16.63 2.86
N VAL A 91 23.33 -16.15 3.67
CA VAL A 91 23.17 -16.06 5.13
C VAL A 91 21.91 -15.28 5.49
N LYS A 92 21.67 -14.13 4.84
CA LYS A 92 20.48 -13.32 5.06
C LYS A 92 19.19 -14.08 4.75
N VAL A 93 19.15 -14.84 3.66
CA VAL A 93 17.98 -15.64 3.27
C VAL A 93 17.69 -16.72 4.32
N ILE A 94 18.71 -17.47 4.73
CA ILE A 94 18.57 -18.56 5.71
C ILE A 94 18.13 -18.02 7.08
N ARG A 95 18.78 -16.95 7.57
CA ARG A 95 18.39 -16.31 8.83
C ARG A 95 16.94 -15.81 8.82
N ASN A 96 16.53 -15.18 7.71
CA ASN A 96 15.14 -14.72 7.57
C ASN A 96 14.15 -15.89 7.59
N PHE A 97 14.48 -16.99 6.93
CA PHE A 97 13.67 -18.20 6.96
C PHE A 97 13.53 -18.74 8.38
N ILE A 98 14.65 -18.94 9.09
CA ILE A 98 14.65 -19.46 10.46
C ILE A 98 13.87 -18.56 11.43
N ALA A 99 13.97 -17.24 11.28
CA ALA A 99 13.26 -16.28 12.13
C ALA A 99 11.72 -16.32 11.98
N HIS A 100 11.20 -16.83 10.86
CA HIS A 100 9.76 -16.97 10.60
C HIS A 100 9.26 -18.42 10.75
N LEU A 101 10.13 -19.34 11.21
CA LEU A 101 9.69 -20.68 11.57
C LEU A 101 8.90 -20.64 12.88
N PRO A 102 7.71 -21.26 12.95
CA PRO A 102 6.90 -21.26 14.16
C PRO A 102 7.59 -22.07 15.27
N SER A 103 7.42 -21.62 16.51
CA SER A 103 7.98 -22.28 17.70
C SER A 103 7.42 -23.68 17.98
N SER A 104 6.34 -24.07 17.29
CA SER A 104 5.77 -25.42 17.34
C SER A 104 6.57 -26.47 16.57
N ILE A 105 7.51 -26.06 15.72
CA ILE A 105 8.38 -26.99 14.99
C ILE A 105 9.38 -27.61 15.97
N ASP A 106 9.50 -28.93 15.92
CA ASP A 106 10.47 -29.66 16.73
C ASP A 106 11.90 -29.39 16.26
N VAL A 107 12.86 -29.57 17.17
CA VAL A 107 14.28 -29.28 16.93
C VAL A 107 14.84 -30.07 15.74
N SER A 108 14.40 -31.31 15.51
CA SER A 108 14.93 -32.14 14.42
C SER A 108 14.49 -31.64 13.04
N THR A 109 13.24 -31.20 12.92
CA THR A 109 12.71 -30.57 11.70
C THR A 109 13.39 -29.22 11.45
N TRP A 110 13.62 -28.45 12.52
CA TRP A 110 14.35 -27.18 12.43
C TRP A 110 15.78 -27.36 11.90
N GLU A 111 16.52 -28.33 12.46
CA GLU A 111 17.88 -28.66 12.02
C GLU A 111 17.92 -29.21 10.58
N ALA A 112 16.93 -30.03 10.21
CA ALA A 112 16.82 -30.55 8.85
C ALA A 112 16.57 -29.42 7.83
N ALA A 113 15.71 -28.45 8.16
CA ALA A 113 15.43 -27.31 7.29
C ALA A 113 16.65 -26.37 7.14
N GLU A 114 17.38 -26.11 8.23
CA GLU A 114 18.63 -25.34 8.22
C GLU A 114 19.68 -26.01 7.32
N LYS A 115 19.86 -27.32 7.49
CA LYS A 115 20.81 -28.13 6.71
C LYS A 115 20.47 -28.19 5.24
N ASP A 116 19.20 -28.38 4.89
CA ASP A 116 18.74 -28.43 3.51
C ASP A 116 18.96 -27.08 2.79
N LEU A 117 18.58 -25.97 3.43
CA LEU A 117 18.82 -24.64 2.88
C LEU A 117 20.30 -24.28 2.75
N ALA A 118 21.12 -24.62 3.74
CA ALA A 118 22.57 -24.44 3.67
C ALA A 118 23.18 -25.26 2.53
N GLY A 119 22.71 -26.50 2.32
CA GLY A 119 23.11 -27.34 1.19
C GLY A 119 22.77 -26.70 -0.16
N LYS A 120 21.52 -26.25 -0.35
CA LYS A 120 21.10 -25.56 -1.59
C LYS A 120 21.88 -24.26 -1.81
N ALA A 121 22.23 -23.53 -0.76
CA ALA A 121 22.99 -22.30 -0.88
C ALA A 121 24.42 -22.50 -1.42
N CYS A 122 24.97 -23.72 -1.36
CA CYS A 122 26.26 -24.04 -1.96
C CYS A 122 26.21 -24.09 -3.50
N ASP A 123 25.04 -24.42 -4.08
CA ASP A 123 24.89 -24.68 -5.52
C ASP A 123 24.13 -23.55 -6.26
N PHE A 124 23.27 -22.80 -5.55
CA PHE A 124 22.35 -21.83 -6.14
C PHE A 124 22.67 -20.38 -5.73
N ARG A 125 22.12 -19.40 -6.48
CA ARG A 125 22.21 -17.96 -6.13
C ARG A 125 21.23 -17.58 -5.02
N PRO A 126 21.45 -16.46 -4.29
CA PRO A 126 20.60 -16.08 -3.16
C PRO A 126 19.12 -15.89 -3.51
N ASP A 127 18.80 -15.38 -4.71
CA ASP A 127 17.43 -15.20 -5.19
C ASP A 127 16.72 -16.54 -5.49
N GLN A 128 17.48 -17.53 -5.95
CA GLN A 128 16.95 -18.90 -6.17
C GLN A 128 16.72 -19.61 -4.83
N VAL A 129 17.68 -19.50 -3.90
CA VAL A 129 17.52 -20.02 -2.53
C VAL A 129 16.35 -19.33 -1.82
N ALA A 130 16.14 -18.03 -2.01
CA ALA A 130 14.99 -17.32 -1.46
C ALA A 130 13.66 -17.81 -2.02
N THR A 131 13.64 -18.27 -3.28
CA THR A 131 12.46 -18.89 -3.88
C THR A 131 12.18 -20.25 -3.27
N TYR A 132 13.21 -21.09 -3.15
CA TYR A 132 13.11 -22.38 -2.49
C TYR A 132 12.72 -22.26 -1.00
N ALA A 133 13.29 -21.30 -0.27
CA ALA A 133 12.96 -21.04 1.13
C ALA A 133 11.49 -20.65 1.31
N ARG A 134 10.89 -19.90 0.36
CA ARG A 134 9.45 -19.61 0.39
C ARG A 134 8.59 -20.86 0.20
N GLU A 135 9.00 -21.76 -0.70
CA GLU A 135 8.29 -23.03 -0.92
C GLU A 135 8.39 -23.93 0.30
N LEU A 136 9.58 -24.07 0.89
CA LEU A 136 9.79 -24.82 2.12
C LEU A 136 9.01 -24.22 3.30
N MET A 137 8.98 -22.89 3.41
CA MET A 137 8.20 -22.19 4.45
C MET A 137 6.70 -22.46 4.29
N ALA A 138 6.18 -22.48 3.06
CA ALA A 138 4.77 -22.79 2.82
C ALA A 138 4.40 -24.23 3.23
N LEU A 139 5.35 -25.17 3.24
CA LEU A 139 5.15 -26.54 3.71
C LEU A 139 5.23 -26.65 5.24
N LEU A 140 6.19 -25.97 5.86
CA LEU A 140 6.46 -26.05 7.31
C LEU A 140 5.57 -25.12 8.14
N HIS A 141 5.13 -24.01 7.55
CA HIS A 141 4.31 -22.99 8.17
C HIS A 141 3.20 -22.54 7.21
N PRO A 142 2.24 -23.43 6.88
CA PRO A 142 1.20 -23.15 5.88
C PRO A 142 0.32 -21.95 6.27
N ASP A 143 0.15 -21.72 7.57
CA ASP A 143 -0.66 -20.63 8.11
C ASP A 143 0.11 -19.30 8.19
N GLY A 144 1.45 -19.30 8.08
CA GLY A 144 2.31 -18.12 8.12
C GLY A 144 2.22 -17.26 9.39
N ASP A 145 3.07 -16.23 9.47
CA ASP A 145 3.08 -15.26 10.60
C ASP A 145 1.99 -14.18 10.43
N TYR A 146 0.75 -14.57 10.15
CA TYR A 146 -0.35 -13.61 10.04
C TYR A 146 -1.54 -14.00 10.90
N THR A 147 -1.98 -13.06 11.73
CA THR A 147 -3.30 -13.14 12.36
C THR A 147 -4.33 -12.42 11.49
N GLU A 148 -5.59 -12.85 11.55
CA GLU A 148 -6.69 -12.12 10.90
C GLU A 148 -6.79 -10.68 11.42
N ASP A 149 -6.53 -10.47 12.71
CA ASP A 149 -6.50 -9.16 13.34
C ASP A 149 -5.40 -8.25 12.77
N GLU A 150 -4.21 -8.79 12.49
CA GLU A 150 -3.16 -8.02 11.85
C GLU A 150 -3.52 -7.64 10.42
N ARG A 151 -4.05 -8.57 9.62
CA ARG A 151 -4.54 -8.27 8.27
C ARG A 151 -5.65 -7.22 8.31
N ALA A 152 -6.55 -7.33 9.28
CA ALA A 152 -7.63 -6.37 9.50
C ALA A 152 -7.13 -4.98 9.86
N ARG A 153 -6.05 -4.86 10.65
CA ARG A 153 -5.42 -3.57 10.98
C ARG A 153 -4.61 -2.97 9.83
N LYS A 154 -3.92 -3.81 9.05
CA LYS A 154 -3.04 -3.37 7.95
C LYS A 154 -3.82 -2.99 6.69
N ARG A 155 -5.02 -3.56 6.47
CA ARG A 155 -5.83 -3.27 5.27
C ARG A 155 -6.20 -1.79 5.21
N GLY A 156 -6.05 -1.20 4.03
CA GLY A 156 -6.46 0.18 3.79
C GLY A 156 -6.04 0.64 2.41
N LEU A 157 -6.85 1.48 1.80
CA LEU A 157 -6.54 2.19 0.57
C LEU A 157 -6.75 3.68 0.81
N SER A 158 -5.75 4.47 0.42
CA SER A 158 -5.77 5.92 0.51
C SER A 158 -5.58 6.52 -0.87
N LEU A 159 -6.44 7.48 -1.21
CA LEU A 159 -6.28 8.33 -2.38
C LEU A 159 -5.59 9.63 -1.94
N GLY A 160 -4.38 9.86 -2.43
CA GLY A 160 -3.61 11.07 -2.15
C GLY A 160 -4.21 12.31 -2.82
N ALA A 161 -3.75 13.49 -2.40
CA ALA A 161 -4.17 14.75 -2.99
C ALA A 161 -3.89 14.80 -4.50
N GLN A 162 -4.78 15.50 -5.22
CA GLN A 162 -4.61 15.70 -6.65
C GLN A 162 -3.42 16.61 -6.95
N GLN A 163 -2.50 16.13 -7.78
CA GLN A 163 -1.32 16.84 -8.24
C GLN A 163 -1.65 17.89 -9.31
N TYR A 164 -0.64 18.66 -9.72
CA TYR A 164 -0.80 19.79 -10.65
C TYR A 164 -1.29 19.36 -12.04
N ASP A 165 -0.91 18.16 -12.46
CA ASP A 165 -1.28 17.50 -13.71
C ASP A 165 -2.69 16.88 -13.67
N GLY A 166 -3.35 16.87 -12.50
CA GLY A 166 -4.66 16.24 -12.30
C GLY A 166 -4.59 14.79 -11.83
N MET A 167 -3.40 14.20 -11.72
CA MET A 167 -3.21 12.81 -11.27
C MET A 167 -3.24 12.72 -9.74
N SER A 168 -3.56 11.54 -9.21
CA SER A 168 -3.54 11.26 -7.77
C SER A 168 -2.88 9.91 -7.51
N ARG A 169 -2.14 9.79 -6.41
CA ARG A 169 -1.53 8.51 -6.01
C ARG A 169 -2.52 7.68 -5.22
N ILE A 170 -2.66 6.41 -5.57
CA ILE A 170 -3.35 5.41 -4.74
C ILE A 170 -2.27 4.60 -4.01
N SER A 171 -2.44 4.41 -2.71
CA SER A 171 -1.49 3.64 -1.88
C SER A 171 -2.22 2.89 -0.79
N GLY A 172 -1.67 1.75 -0.37
CA GLY A 172 -2.24 0.97 0.72
C GLY A 172 -1.87 -0.50 0.66
N GLN A 173 -2.33 -1.28 1.64
CA GLN A 173 -2.24 -2.73 1.64
C GLN A 173 -3.64 -3.31 1.42
N ILE A 174 -3.77 -4.20 0.44
CA ILE A 174 -5.04 -4.85 0.08
C ILE A 174 -5.11 -6.25 0.66
N THR A 175 -6.32 -6.71 0.97
CA THR A 175 -6.55 -8.08 1.42
C THR A 175 -6.37 -9.08 0.26
N PRO A 176 -6.14 -10.36 0.55
CA PRO A 176 -6.11 -11.41 -0.49
C PRO A 176 -7.41 -11.45 -1.31
N GLU A 177 -8.56 -11.20 -0.69
CA GLU A 177 -9.86 -11.12 -1.38
C GLU A 177 -9.88 -10.00 -2.42
N LEU A 178 -9.52 -8.77 -2.04
CA LEU A 178 -9.47 -7.64 -2.98
C LEU A 178 -8.41 -7.87 -4.07
N ARG A 179 -7.28 -8.50 -3.73
CA ARG A 179 -6.26 -8.90 -4.72
C ARG A 179 -6.84 -9.83 -5.77
N ALA A 180 -7.55 -10.88 -5.36
CA ALA A 180 -8.15 -11.86 -6.26
C ALA A 180 -9.19 -11.22 -7.20
N LEU A 181 -10.04 -10.33 -6.66
CA LEU A 181 -11.02 -9.58 -7.46
C LEU A 181 -10.35 -8.68 -8.51
N ILE A 182 -9.29 -7.97 -8.12
CA ILE A 182 -8.52 -7.11 -9.04
C ILE A 182 -7.84 -7.93 -10.14
N GLU A 183 -7.22 -9.06 -9.78
CA GLU A 183 -6.58 -9.96 -10.76
C GLU A 183 -7.58 -10.49 -11.78
N ALA A 184 -8.75 -10.95 -11.33
CA ALA A 184 -9.82 -11.43 -12.22
C ALA A 184 -10.34 -10.31 -13.14
N ALA A 185 -10.55 -9.10 -12.60
CA ALA A 185 -10.98 -7.94 -13.39
C ALA A 185 -9.93 -7.56 -14.45
N TRP A 186 -8.64 -7.51 -14.07
CA TRP A 186 -7.56 -7.20 -15.00
C TRP A 186 -7.37 -8.26 -16.08
N ALA A 187 -7.52 -9.55 -15.75
CA ALA A 187 -7.42 -10.62 -16.73
C ALA A 187 -8.40 -10.43 -17.89
N LYS A 188 -9.60 -9.91 -17.62
CA LYS A 188 -10.61 -9.62 -18.65
C LYS A 188 -10.46 -8.23 -19.28
N LEU A 189 -10.40 -7.19 -18.45
CA LEU A 189 -10.54 -5.79 -18.88
C LEU A 189 -9.21 -5.13 -19.27
N ALA A 190 -8.08 -5.69 -18.84
CA ALA A 190 -6.75 -5.19 -19.19
C ALA A 190 -6.02 -6.08 -20.22
N ALA A 191 -6.71 -7.05 -20.82
CA ALA A 191 -6.17 -7.86 -21.90
C ALA A 191 -5.69 -6.96 -23.07
N PRO A 192 -4.63 -7.34 -23.81
CA PRO A 192 -4.20 -6.56 -24.98
C PRO A 192 -5.36 -6.36 -25.96
N GLY A 193 -5.60 -5.12 -26.40
CA GLY A 193 -6.70 -4.76 -27.30
C GLY A 193 -8.05 -4.52 -26.60
N ALA A 194 -8.17 -4.76 -25.29
CA ALA A 194 -9.42 -4.53 -24.57
C ALA A 194 -9.84 -3.05 -24.63
N GLY A 195 -11.05 -2.80 -25.15
CA GLY A 195 -11.61 -1.45 -25.30
C GLY A 195 -11.07 -0.65 -26.50
N ILE A 196 -10.33 -1.29 -27.40
CA ILE A 196 -9.82 -0.72 -28.65
C ILE A 196 -10.59 -1.38 -29.82
N PRO A 197 -10.93 -0.65 -30.90
CA PRO A 197 -11.47 -1.25 -32.12
C PRO A 197 -10.53 -2.32 -32.69
N ASP A 198 -11.08 -3.40 -33.26
CA ASP A 198 -10.31 -4.60 -33.69
C ASP A 198 -9.18 -4.32 -34.71
N GLU A 199 -9.20 -3.16 -35.38
CA GLU A 199 -8.22 -2.78 -36.41
C GLU A 199 -6.98 -2.07 -35.85
N ASP A 200 -6.97 -1.70 -34.56
CA ASP A 200 -5.92 -0.89 -33.95
C ASP A 200 -4.96 -1.73 -33.08
N THR A 201 -3.66 -1.46 -33.20
CA THR A 201 -2.65 -2.08 -32.34
C THR A 201 -2.64 -1.43 -30.97
N ASP A 202 -2.76 -2.23 -29.90
CA ASP A 202 -2.69 -1.72 -28.53
C ASP A 202 -1.26 -1.29 -28.17
N THR A 203 -1.03 0.02 -28.10
CA THR A 203 0.26 0.63 -27.74
C THR A 203 0.40 0.91 -26.25
N ARG A 204 -0.62 0.61 -25.44
CA ARG A 204 -0.60 0.92 -24.00
C ARG A 204 0.28 -0.08 -23.24
N SER A 205 1.05 0.46 -22.31
CA SER A 205 1.78 -0.33 -21.32
C SER A 205 0.82 -1.11 -20.41
N GLN A 206 1.30 -2.21 -19.81
CA GLN A 206 0.49 -2.99 -18.86
C GLN A 206 -0.09 -2.13 -17.71
N PRO A 207 0.67 -1.23 -17.05
CA PRO A 207 0.10 -0.35 -16.02
C PRO A 207 -1.01 0.57 -16.53
N GLN A 208 -0.92 1.07 -17.77
CA GLN A 208 -1.97 1.89 -18.38
C GLN A 208 -3.25 1.06 -18.61
N ARG A 209 -3.11 -0.17 -19.12
CA ARG A 209 -4.26 -1.08 -19.29
C ARG A 209 -4.90 -1.45 -17.95
N HIS A 210 -4.10 -1.70 -16.91
CA HIS A 210 -4.60 -1.93 -15.55
C HIS A 210 -5.38 -0.73 -15.02
N HIS A 211 -4.90 0.49 -15.25
CA HIS A 211 -5.60 1.72 -14.89
C HIS A 211 -6.95 1.82 -15.62
N ASP A 212 -6.95 1.67 -16.94
CA ASP A 212 -8.15 1.77 -17.76
C ASP A 212 -9.18 0.69 -17.39
N ALA A 213 -8.73 -0.52 -17.09
CA ALA A 213 -9.57 -1.62 -16.62
C ALA A 213 -10.32 -1.30 -15.32
N ILE A 214 -9.65 -0.65 -14.35
CA ILE A 214 -10.32 -0.22 -13.11
C ILE A 214 -11.33 0.89 -13.41
N VAL A 215 -11.01 1.83 -14.30
CA VAL A 215 -11.97 2.86 -14.73
C VAL A 215 -13.20 2.22 -15.38
N THR A 216 -13.02 1.25 -16.27
CA THR A 216 -14.13 0.52 -16.92
C THR A 216 -14.95 -0.25 -15.89
N ALA A 217 -14.32 -1.04 -15.01
CA ALA A 217 -15.02 -1.81 -13.99
C ALA A 217 -15.89 -0.93 -13.07
N ILE A 218 -15.35 0.22 -12.63
CA ILE A 218 -16.10 1.16 -11.79
C ILE A 218 -17.22 1.83 -12.59
N ARG A 219 -16.99 2.20 -13.85
CA ARG A 219 -18.04 2.79 -14.69
C ARG A 219 -19.18 1.81 -14.95
N ASP A 220 -18.87 0.56 -15.25
CA ASP A 220 -19.86 -0.49 -15.46
C ASP A 220 -20.70 -0.70 -14.19
N LEU A 221 -20.05 -0.67 -13.01
CA LEU A 221 -20.74 -0.72 -11.72
C LEU A 221 -21.68 0.49 -11.50
N PHE A 222 -21.28 1.71 -11.90
CA PHE A 222 -22.17 2.86 -11.85
C PHE A 222 -23.35 2.73 -12.84
N ALA A 223 -23.10 2.12 -14.00
CA ALA A 223 -24.11 1.92 -15.04
C ALA A 223 -25.19 0.90 -14.66
N THR A 224 -24.92 -0.03 -13.73
CA THR A 224 -25.95 -0.97 -13.24
C THR A 224 -27.09 -0.26 -12.50
N GLY A 225 -26.81 0.91 -11.88
CA GLY A 225 -27.76 1.62 -11.04
C GLY A 225 -28.03 0.94 -9.68
N GLU A 226 -27.36 -0.17 -9.37
CA GLU A 226 -27.60 -0.99 -8.17
C GLU A 226 -26.87 -0.49 -6.92
N LEU A 227 -26.03 0.55 -7.05
CA LEU A 227 -25.32 1.17 -5.93
C LEU A 227 -26.25 1.87 -4.91
N GLY A 228 -27.54 1.96 -5.21
CA GLY A 228 -28.53 2.59 -4.35
C GLY A 228 -28.33 4.09 -4.22
N THR A 229 -28.62 4.64 -3.04
CA THR A 229 -28.54 6.08 -2.78
C THR A 229 -27.59 6.40 -1.64
N HIS A 230 -26.78 7.45 -1.83
CA HIS A 230 -25.96 8.06 -0.80
C HIS A 230 -26.56 9.42 -0.42
N HIS A 231 -26.93 9.61 0.85
CA HIS A 231 -27.67 10.79 1.34
C HIS A 231 -28.82 11.20 0.39
N GLY A 232 -29.66 10.24 -0.01
CA GLY A 232 -30.85 10.49 -0.83
C GLY A 232 -30.61 10.86 -2.30
N LEU A 233 -29.37 10.79 -2.78
CA LEU A 233 -29.02 10.89 -4.20
C LEU A 233 -28.54 9.53 -4.72
N PRO A 234 -28.91 9.10 -5.94
CA PRO A 234 -28.23 8.00 -6.61
C PRO A 234 -26.72 8.26 -6.67
N VAL A 235 -25.91 7.22 -6.43
CA VAL A 235 -24.45 7.33 -6.49
C VAL A 235 -24.04 7.79 -7.89
N SER A 236 -23.60 9.04 -8.00
CA SER A 236 -23.34 9.71 -9.28
C SER A 236 -22.25 10.77 -9.12
N ILE A 237 -21.58 11.09 -10.23
CA ILE A 237 -20.56 12.15 -10.26
C ILE A 237 -21.26 13.46 -10.59
N ILE A 238 -21.32 14.38 -9.63
CA ILE A 238 -21.84 15.74 -9.84
C ILE A 238 -20.67 16.67 -10.16
N VAL A 239 -20.78 17.41 -11.25
CA VAL A 239 -19.74 18.31 -11.74
C VAL A 239 -20.28 19.71 -11.94
N THR A 240 -19.53 20.70 -11.47
CA THR A 240 -19.81 22.13 -11.65
C THR A 240 -18.75 22.76 -12.55
N THR A 241 -19.19 23.60 -13.48
CA THR A 241 -18.32 24.47 -14.29
C THR A 241 -19.07 25.76 -14.66
N THR A 242 -18.40 26.72 -15.29
CA THR A 242 -19.03 27.95 -15.78
C THR A 242 -19.49 27.78 -17.23
N LEU A 243 -20.54 28.49 -17.63
CA LEU A 243 -21.00 28.49 -19.02
C LEU A 243 -19.88 28.94 -19.97
N LYS A 244 -19.14 29.98 -19.59
CA LYS A 244 -17.99 30.49 -20.34
C LYS A 244 -16.92 29.44 -20.58
N ASP A 245 -16.53 28.69 -19.55
CA ASP A 245 -15.51 27.63 -19.68
C ASP A 245 -16.02 26.47 -20.54
N LEU A 246 -17.30 26.11 -20.39
CA LEU A 246 -17.94 25.06 -21.17
C LEU A 246 -18.04 25.45 -22.66
N GLU A 247 -18.48 26.67 -22.97
CA GLU A 247 -18.55 27.22 -24.34
C GLU A 247 -17.17 27.33 -24.98
N ALA A 248 -16.15 27.73 -24.21
CA ALA A 248 -14.77 27.79 -24.67
C ALA A 248 -14.13 26.39 -24.83
N GLY A 249 -14.75 25.34 -24.28
CA GLY A 249 -14.16 24.00 -24.22
C GLY A 249 -12.83 23.96 -23.43
N ALA A 250 -12.59 24.94 -22.57
CA ALA A 250 -11.31 25.19 -21.91
C ALA A 250 -11.49 25.37 -20.39
N GLY A 251 -10.39 25.25 -19.64
CA GLY A 251 -10.42 25.34 -18.18
C GLY A 251 -10.64 24.00 -17.48
N LYS A 252 -10.99 24.07 -16.19
CA LYS A 252 -11.16 22.90 -15.31
C LYS A 252 -12.51 22.97 -14.61
N ALA A 253 -13.29 21.92 -14.73
CA ALA A 253 -14.49 21.71 -13.94
C ALA A 253 -14.14 21.12 -12.57
N ARG A 254 -15.08 21.17 -11.62
CA ARG A 254 -14.90 20.63 -10.27
C ARG A 254 -16.01 19.66 -9.93
N THR A 255 -15.64 18.47 -9.45
CA THR A 255 -16.62 17.50 -8.93
C THR A 255 -17.09 17.91 -7.52
N ALA A 256 -18.25 17.41 -7.08
CA ALA A 256 -18.71 17.57 -5.68
C ALA A 256 -17.75 16.91 -4.66
N GLY A 257 -16.89 15.99 -5.10
CA GLY A 257 -15.79 15.42 -4.31
C GLY A 257 -14.52 16.30 -4.26
N GLY A 258 -14.50 17.44 -4.95
CA GLY A 258 -13.37 18.37 -4.99
C GLY A 258 -12.35 18.11 -6.11
N THR A 259 -12.44 16.99 -6.83
CA THR A 259 -11.54 16.69 -7.96
C THR A 259 -11.68 17.72 -9.08
N ARG A 260 -10.56 18.21 -9.61
CA ARG A 260 -10.54 19.09 -10.79
C ARG A 260 -10.44 18.23 -12.05
N VAL A 261 -11.32 18.48 -13.01
CA VAL A 261 -11.45 17.69 -14.25
C VAL A 261 -11.21 18.60 -15.44
N PRO A 262 -10.29 18.25 -16.37
CA PRO A 262 -10.12 19.00 -17.61
C PRO A 262 -11.42 19.04 -18.43
N MET A 263 -11.72 20.18 -19.07
CA MET A 263 -12.98 20.35 -19.81
C MET A 263 -13.18 19.29 -20.91
N LYS A 264 -12.09 18.87 -21.59
CA LYS A 264 -12.12 17.78 -22.57
C LYS A 264 -12.68 16.46 -21.99
N ASP A 265 -12.32 16.13 -20.76
CA ASP A 265 -12.78 14.90 -20.12
C ASP A 265 -14.22 15.04 -19.64
N LEU A 266 -14.59 16.21 -19.12
CA LEU A 266 -15.98 16.51 -18.78
C LEU A 266 -16.90 16.38 -20.00
N ILE A 267 -16.56 16.99 -21.14
CA ILE A 267 -17.35 16.91 -22.38
C ILE A 267 -17.48 15.44 -22.83
N ARG A 268 -16.41 14.66 -22.73
CA ARG A 268 -16.42 13.23 -23.05
C ARG A 268 -17.35 12.42 -22.13
N TRP A 269 -17.31 12.68 -20.82
CA TRP A 269 -18.19 12.02 -19.86
C TRP A 269 -19.65 12.42 -20.11
N ALA A 270 -19.87 13.71 -20.37
CA ALA A 270 -21.18 14.27 -20.65
C ALA A 270 -21.83 13.54 -21.82
N ALA A 271 -21.12 13.28 -22.93
CA ALA A 271 -21.68 12.63 -24.13
C ALA A 271 -22.38 11.27 -23.88
N THR A 272 -22.13 10.61 -22.74
CA THR A 272 -22.68 9.29 -22.40
C THR A 272 -23.49 9.28 -21.09
N SER A 273 -23.79 10.46 -20.52
CA SER A 273 -24.40 10.59 -19.19
C SER A 273 -25.85 11.10 -19.25
N HIS A 274 -26.66 10.73 -18.26
CA HIS A 274 -27.96 11.37 -18.04
C HIS A 274 -27.77 12.78 -17.48
N HIS A 275 -28.04 13.79 -18.29
CA HIS A 275 -27.77 15.18 -17.94
C HIS A 275 -28.87 15.78 -17.08
N TYR A 276 -28.49 16.27 -15.90
CA TYR A 276 -29.25 17.27 -15.17
C TYR A 276 -28.48 18.59 -15.27
N LEU A 277 -28.99 19.54 -16.07
CA LEU A 277 -28.40 20.86 -16.20
C LEU A 277 -29.07 21.83 -15.22
N ALA A 278 -28.33 22.26 -14.20
CA ALA A 278 -28.71 23.39 -13.36
C ALA A 278 -27.97 24.63 -13.85
N VAL A 279 -28.70 25.62 -14.36
CA VAL A 279 -28.14 26.92 -14.77
C VAL A 279 -28.23 27.87 -13.59
N PHE A 280 -27.09 28.48 -13.23
CA PHE A 280 -27.01 29.50 -12.19
C PHE A 280 -26.88 30.88 -12.83
N ASP A 281 -27.61 31.86 -12.31
CA ASP A 281 -27.31 33.29 -12.53
C ASP A 281 -26.61 33.82 -11.28
N GLN A 282 -25.33 34.20 -11.39
CA GLN A 282 -24.52 34.71 -10.26
C GLN A 282 -24.59 33.81 -8.99
N ALA A 283 -24.53 32.48 -9.16
CA ALA A 283 -24.66 31.47 -8.10
C ALA A 283 -26.02 31.45 -7.37
N LYS A 284 -27.06 32.10 -7.90
CA LYS A 284 -28.43 31.96 -7.39
C LYS A 284 -29.13 30.77 -8.06
N PRO A 285 -29.57 29.77 -7.29
CA PRO A 285 -30.42 28.72 -7.83
C PRO A 285 -31.78 29.30 -8.24
N LEU A 286 -32.36 28.83 -9.35
CA LEU A 286 -33.77 29.04 -9.65
C LEU A 286 -34.59 28.38 -8.53
N ALA A 287 -35.47 29.17 -7.90
CA ALA A 287 -36.15 28.82 -6.65
C ALA A 287 -36.76 27.41 -6.67
N LEU A 288 -36.40 26.60 -5.69
CA LEU A 288 -36.92 25.26 -5.45
C LEU A 288 -37.41 25.22 -4.00
N PHE A 289 -38.72 25.23 -3.81
CA PHE A 289 -39.36 25.17 -2.50
C PHE A 289 -40.38 24.03 -2.43
N HIS A 290 -40.55 23.45 -1.24
CA HIS A 290 -41.68 22.56 -0.95
C HIS A 290 -41.95 22.47 0.57
N THR A 291 -43.10 21.92 0.95
CA THR A 291 -43.55 21.81 2.35
C THR A 291 -43.08 20.55 3.09
N LYS A 292 -42.35 19.65 2.42
CA LYS A 292 -41.79 18.45 3.09
C LYS A 292 -40.49 18.84 3.80
N ARG A 293 -40.22 18.20 4.93
CA ARG A 293 -39.05 18.50 5.77
C ARG A 293 -37.71 18.22 5.08
N PHE A 294 -37.59 17.14 4.31
CA PHE A 294 -36.30 16.76 3.73
C PHE A 294 -36.10 17.34 2.34
N ALA A 295 -34.90 17.86 2.08
CA ALA A 295 -34.52 18.36 0.76
C ALA A 295 -34.71 17.28 -0.32
N ASN A 296 -35.35 17.69 -1.42
CA ASN A 296 -35.59 16.82 -2.56
C ASN A 296 -34.32 16.65 -3.43
N LEU A 297 -34.41 15.78 -4.44
CA LEU A 297 -33.30 15.49 -5.37
C LEU A 297 -32.70 16.76 -5.98
N ALA A 298 -33.54 17.66 -6.50
CA ALA A 298 -33.10 18.87 -7.17
C ALA A 298 -32.37 19.82 -6.21
N GLN A 299 -32.88 20.00 -4.99
CA GLN A 299 -32.24 20.82 -3.96
C GLN A 299 -30.90 20.24 -3.50
N ARG A 300 -30.78 18.92 -3.38
CA ARG A 300 -29.53 18.25 -3.03
C ARG A 300 -28.47 18.41 -4.13
N ILE A 301 -28.81 18.14 -5.39
CA ILE A 301 -27.91 18.36 -6.54
C ILE A 301 -27.46 19.82 -6.56
N MET A 302 -28.39 20.74 -6.33
CA MET A 302 -28.11 22.18 -6.32
C MET A 302 -27.13 22.57 -5.20
N LEU A 303 -27.28 22.06 -3.98
CA LEU A 303 -26.37 22.33 -2.87
C LEU A 303 -24.96 21.79 -3.13
N LEU A 304 -24.84 20.55 -3.62
CA LEU A 304 -23.56 19.96 -3.96
C LEU A 304 -22.83 20.77 -5.05
N ALA A 305 -23.59 21.29 -6.02
CA ALA A 305 -23.04 22.13 -7.07
C ALA A 305 -22.65 23.54 -6.59
N LYS A 306 -23.47 24.15 -5.72
CA LYS A 306 -23.30 25.52 -5.20
C LYS A 306 -22.18 25.61 -4.17
N GLU A 307 -22.16 24.73 -3.17
CA GLU A 307 -21.29 24.86 -2.00
C GLU A 307 -20.01 24.03 -2.13
N GLY A 308 -20.07 22.88 -2.84
CA GLY A 308 -18.90 22.06 -3.15
C GLY A 308 -18.17 21.45 -1.95
N GLY A 309 -18.68 21.62 -0.72
CA GLY A 309 -18.12 21.11 0.53
C GLY A 309 -18.88 21.63 1.74
N CYS A 310 -18.45 21.22 2.93
CA CYS A 310 -19.00 21.69 4.20
C CYS A 310 -18.84 23.21 4.34
N THR A 311 -19.90 23.91 4.74
CA THR A 311 -19.87 25.37 4.94
C THR A 311 -19.47 25.79 6.34
N ARG A 312 -19.31 24.84 7.27
CA ARG A 312 -18.82 25.11 8.63
C ARG A 312 -17.43 25.75 8.57
N PRO A 313 -17.20 26.91 9.23
CA PRO A 313 -15.90 27.57 9.23
C PRO A 313 -14.76 26.62 9.63
N GLY A 314 -13.75 26.53 8.76
CA GLY A 314 -12.55 25.70 8.97
C GLY A 314 -12.69 24.22 8.58
N CYS A 315 -13.87 23.76 8.16
CA CYS A 315 -14.04 22.40 7.66
C CYS A 315 -13.64 22.30 6.18
N THR A 316 -12.92 21.24 5.80
CA THR A 316 -12.51 20.96 4.42
C THR A 316 -13.14 19.69 3.85
N ALA A 317 -14.17 19.17 4.53
CA ALA A 317 -14.87 17.98 4.10
C ALA A 317 -15.53 18.20 2.71
N PRO A 318 -15.35 17.26 1.77
CA PRO A 318 -16.00 17.35 0.47
C PRO A 318 -17.50 17.18 0.61
N ALA A 319 -18.26 17.64 -0.39
CA ALA A 319 -19.73 17.67 -0.34
C ALA A 319 -20.35 16.27 -0.22
N TYR A 320 -19.64 15.23 -0.66
CA TYR A 320 -20.09 13.85 -0.46
C TYR A 320 -20.09 13.41 1.01
N HIS A 321 -19.40 14.11 1.91
CA HIS A 321 -19.30 13.76 3.34
C HIS A 321 -20.11 14.73 4.24
N THR A 322 -21.12 15.39 3.68
CA THR A 322 -21.92 16.40 4.38
C THR A 322 -23.41 16.10 4.29
N GLU A 323 -24.18 16.56 5.27
CA GLU A 323 -25.64 16.48 5.25
C GLU A 323 -26.29 17.82 4.93
N VAL A 324 -27.56 17.80 4.49
CA VAL A 324 -28.32 19.03 4.22
C VAL A 324 -29.00 19.50 5.49
N HIS A 325 -28.71 20.74 5.88
CA HIS A 325 -29.27 21.40 7.05
C HIS A 325 -30.06 22.64 6.65
N HIS A 326 -31.19 22.89 7.32
CA HIS A 326 -31.85 24.19 7.26
C HIS A 326 -31.04 25.21 8.05
N VAL A 327 -30.85 26.40 7.48
CA VAL A 327 -30.24 27.54 8.15
C VAL A 327 -31.23 28.12 9.17
N SER A 328 -32.48 28.33 8.74
CA SER A 328 -33.60 28.61 9.64
C SER A 328 -34.34 27.30 9.92
N GLY A 329 -34.43 26.90 11.19
CA GLY A 329 -35.01 25.59 11.55
C GLY A 329 -36.37 25.33 10.90
N TRP A 330 -36.56 24.15 10.30
CA TRP A 330 -37.80 23.81 9.57
C TRP A 330 -39.06 23.98 10.42
N THR A 331 -39.00 23.78 11.74
CA THR A 331 -40.12 24.00 12.66
C THR A 331 -40.54 25.47 12.79
N THR A 332 -39.68 26.40 12.35
CA THR A 332 -39.93 27.84 12.34
C THR A 332 -40.56 28.29 11.03
N THR A 333 -40.16 27.67 9.91
CA THR A 333 -40.57 28.08 8.56
C THR A 333 -41.66 27.18 7.97
N PHE A 334 -41.70 25.90 8.34
CA PHE A 334 -42.55 24.83 7.78
C PHE A 334 -42.39 24.60 6.27
N TYR A 335 -41.30 25.09 5.69
CA TYR A 335 -40.94 24.88 4.30
C TYR A 335 -39.45 24.57 4.16
N THR A 336 -39.12 23.95 3.04
CA THR A 336 -37.75 23.63 2.64
C THR A 336 -37.47 24.38 1.35
N ASP A 337 -36.73 25.47 1.45
CA ASP A 337 -36.32 26.34 0.34
C ASP A 337 -34.80 26.24 0.15
N ILE A 338 -34.37 26.05 -1.09
CA ILE A 338 -32.96 25.99 -1.47
C ILE A 338 -32.13 27.21 -1.01
N HIS A 339 -32.76 28.37 -0.81
CA HIS A 339 -32.09 29.56 -0.30
C HIS A 339 -31.82 29.54 1.21
N ASP A 340 -32.50 28.67 1.95
CA ASP A 340 -32.40 28.51 3.42
C ASP A 340 -31.84 27.11 3.80
N LEU A 341 -31.09 26.49 2.88
CA LEU A 341 -30.38 25.23 3.10
C LEU A 341 -28.87 25.40 2.95
N THR A 342 -28.11 24.54 3.64
CA THR A 342 -26.65 24.46 3.56
C THR A 342 -26.13 23.05 3.82
N LEU A 343 -24.88 22.77 3.46
CA LEU A 343 -24.13 21.55 3.73
C LEU A 343 -23.30 21.69 5.01
N ALA A 344 -23.50 20.82 6.00
CA ALA A 344 -22.72 20.81 7.24
C ALA A 344 -22.15 19.43 7.59
#